data_AF-A0AAV5Y1Q8-F1
#
_entry.id   AF-A0AAV5Y1Q8-F1
#
_cell.length_a   1.000
_cell.length_b   1.000
_cell.length_c   1.000
_cell.angle_alpha   90.00
_cell.angle_beta   90.00
_cell.angle_gamma   90.00
#
_symmetry.space_group_name_H-M   'P 1'
#
loop_
_entity.id
_entity.type
_entity.pdbx_description
1 polymer ?
#
loop_
_entity_poly.entity_id
_entity_poly.type
_entity_poly.pdbx_seq_one_letter_code
_entity_poly.pdbx_strand_id
1 'polypeptide(L)' 'MPILDESPLGGFWIAAGMSGHGFKLAPAVGEMMAALITGAEPPVSAAPFRFGRFATTATAAGTFVSSYLR' A
#
# COMPACT_ATOMS: atom_id res chain seq x y z
N MET A 1 -2.22 5.65 2.60
CA MET A 1 -1.06 4.73 2.73
C MET A 1 -0.89 4.01 1.40
N PRO A 2 0.29 4.03 0.78
CA PRO A 2 0.47 3.48 -0.57
C PRO A 2 0.34 1.96 -0.61
N ILE A 3 0.25 1.43 -1.83
CA ILE A 3 0.41 0.03 -2.16
C ILE A 3 1.85 -0.14 -2.68
N LEU A 4 2.63 -0.97 -2.00
CA LEU A 4 4.03 -1.31 -2.30
C LEU A 4 4.14 -2.84 -2.25
N ASP A 5 3.88 -3.50 -3.38
CA ASP A 5 3.80 -4.97 -3.42
C ASP A 5 3.91 -5.49 -4.86
N GLU A 6 4.13 -6.79 -4.99
CA GLU A 6 3.94 -7.50 -6.26
C GLU A 6 2.45 -7.76 -6.47
N SER A 7 1.98 -7.64 -7.71
CA SER A 7 0.63 -8.03 -8.07
C SER A 7 0.50 -9.57 -8.21
N PRO A 8 -0.71 -10.11 -8.34
CA PRO A 8 -0.89 -11.53 -8.68
C PRO A 8 -0.29 -11.92 -10.04
N LEU A 9 -0.03 -10.96 -10.93
CA LEU A 9 0.76 -11.18 -12.14
C LEU A 9 2.25 -11.07 -11.77
N GLY A 10 2.94 -12.21 -11.79
CA GLY A 10 4.36 -12.30 -11.44
C GLY A 10 5.24 -11.36 -12.28
N GLY A 11 6.19 -10.71 -11.62
CA GLY A 11 7.07 -9.70 -12.18
C GLY A 11 6.45 -8.30 -12.30
N PHE A 12 5.16 -8.12 -11.99
CA PHE A 12 4.49 -6.82 -12.05
C PHE A 12 4.40 -6.17 -10.67
N TRP A 13 5.20 -5.12 -10.47
CA TRP A 13 5.36 -4.41 -9.20
C TRP A 13 4.55 -3.12 -9.14
N ILE A 14 3.94 -2.86 -7.98
CA ILE A 14 3.06 -1.71 -7.75
C ILE A 14 3.69 -0.77 -6.73
N ALA A 15 3.83 0.50 -7.09
CA ALA A 15 4.11 1.60 -6.19
C ALA A 15 3.12 2.74 -6.45
N ALA A 16 1.94 2.69 -5.83
CA ALA A 16 0.84 3.61 -6.12
C ALA A 16 0.01 4.00 -4.86
N GLY A 17 -0.86 5.00 -4.99
CA GLY A 17 -1.80 5.38 -3.91
C GLY A 17 -1.19 6.21 -2.76
N MET A 18 -0.23 7.10 -3.07
CA MET A 18 0.49 7.90 -2.08
C MET A 18 -0.34 9.05 -1.48
N SER A 19 -1.56 9.30 -2.00
CA SER A 19 -2.55 10.24 -1.42
C SER A 19 -1.96 11.61 -1.04
N GLY A 20 -1.24 12.25 -1.95
CA GLY A 20 -0.68 13.61 -1.78
C GLY A 20 0.67 13.69 -1.04
N HIS A 21 1.20 12.57 -0.52
CA HIS A 21 2.44 12.56 0.27
C HIS A 21 3.62 11.89 -0.46
N GLY A 22 3.46 11.54 -1.74
CA GLY A 22 4.44 10.72 -2.47
C GLY A 22 5.82 11.34 -2.61
N PHE A 23 5.90 12.66 -2.86
CA PHE A 23 7.17 13.33 -3.14
C PHE A 23 8.14 13.24 -1.94
N LYS A 24 7.68 13.61 -0.74
CA LYS A 24 8.53 13.58 0.47
C LYS A 24 8.92 12.16 0.89
N LEU A 25 8.16 11.16 0.47
CA LEU A 25 8.38 9.74 0.80
C LEU A 25 9.16 8.99 -0.29
N ALA A 26 9.43 9.60 -1.44
CA ALA A 26 10.00 8.92 -2.59
C ALA A 26 11.32 8.17 -2.30
N PRO A 27 12.28 8.71 -1.50
CA PRO A 27 13.50 7.97 -1.16
C PRO A 27 13.22 6.67 -0.39
N ALA A 28 12.39 6.74 0.65
CA ALA A 28 12.03 5.56 1.46
C ALA A 28 11.20 4.55 0.66
N VAL A 29 10.31 5.02 -0.22
CA VAL A 29 9.54 4.15 -1.13
C VAL A 29 10.48 3.44 -2.11
N GLY A 30 11.47 4.13 -2.68
CA GLY A 30 12.45 3.53 -3.57
C GLY A 30 13.27 2.43 -2.90
N GLU A 31 13.76 2.68 -1.70
CA GLU A 31 14.50 1.70 -0.88
C GLU A 31 13.64 0.47 -0.56
N MET A 32 12.39 0.69 -0.14
CA MET A 32 11.42 -0.38 0.12
C MET A 32 11.17 -1.24 -1.13
N MET A 33 10.90 -0.61 -2.28
CA MET A 33 10.63 -1.34 -3.53
C MET A 33 11.86 -2.10 -4.01
N ALA A 34 13.05 -1.52 -3.91
CA ALA A 34 14.29 -2.20 -4.28
C ALA A 34 14.51 -3.46 -3.44
N ALA A 35 14.31 -3.38 -2.12
CA ALA A 35 14.44 -4.53 -1.23
C ALA A 35 13.43 -5.63 -1.59
N LEU A 36 12.15 -5.28 -1.77
CA LEU A 36 11.10 -6.23 -2.14
C LEU A 36 11.39 -6.90 -3.50
N ILE A 37 11.78 -6.13 -4.52
CA ILE A 37 12.06 -6.65 -5.88
C ILE A 37 13.26 -7.59 -5.88
N THR A 38 14.29 -7.28 -5.09
CA THR A 38 15.54 -8.06 -5.05
C THR A 38 15.51 -9.21 -4.04
N GLY A 39 14.45 -9.33 -3.25
CA GLY A 39 14.34 -10.32 -2.17
C GLY A 39 15.23 -10.01 -0.96
N ALA A 40 15.70 -8.77 -0.82
CA ALA A 40 16.43 -8.32 0.37
C ALA A 40 15.45 -7.98 1.50
N GLU A 41 15.95 -7.95 2.75
CA GLU A 41 15.14 -7.57 3.90
C GLU A 41 14.73 -6.08 3.79
N PRO A 42 13.43 -5.76 3.81
CA PRO A 42 12.99 -4.37 3.74
C PRO A 42 13.32 -3.59 5.03
N PRO A 43 13.53 -2.26 4.94
CA PRO A 43 13.90 -1.44 6.10
C PRO A 43 12.78 -1.34 7.16
N VAL A 44 11.53 -1.61 6.78
CA VAL A 44 10.35 -1.66 7.65
C VAL A 44 9.37 -2.73 7.17
N SER A 45 8.45 -3.17 8.02
CA SER A 45 7.44 -4.18 7.65
C SER A 45 6.62 -3.77 6.42
N ALA A 46 6.53 -4.65 5.43
CA ALA A 46 5.73 -4.47 4.23
C ALA A 46 4.23 -4.66 4.45
N ALA A 47 3.83 -5.30 5.56
CA ALA A 47 2.45 -5.71 5.82
C ALA A 47 1.39 -4.59 5.61
N PRO A 48 1.62 -3.34 6.04
CA PRO A 48 0.65 -2.25 5.85
C PRO A 48 0.48 -1.81 4.39
N PHE A 49 1.44 -2.11 3.52
CA PHE A 49 1.49 -1.65 2.13
C PHE A 49 1.10 -2.74 1.12
N ARG A 50 0.81 -3.96 1.58
CA ARG A 50 0.46 -5.10 0.70
C ARG A 50 -0.75 -4.83 -0.16
N PHE A 51 -0.72 -5.31 -1.40
CA PHE A 51 -1.83 -5.21 -2.36
C PHE A 51 -3.11 -5.84 -1.80
N GLY A 52 -2.98 -7.00 -1.16
CA GLY A 52 -4.10 -7.77 -0.61
C GLY A 52 -4.76 -7.23 0.66
N ARG A 53 -4.29 -6.11 1.24
CA ARG A 53 -4.81 -5.60 2.54
C ARG A 53 -6.27 -5.14 2.51
N PHE A 54 -6.84 -4.96 1.33
CA PHE A 54 -8.24 -4.58 1.14
C PHE A 54 -9.19 -5.78 1.01
N ALA A 55 -8.66 -7.01 0.87
CA ALA A 55 -9.47 -8.22 0.75
C ALA A 55 -10.17 -8.58 2.08
N THR A 56 -9.66 -8.11 3.21
CA THR A 56 -10.30 -8.28 4.51
C THR A 56 -11.45 -7.29 4.63
N THR A 57 -12.69 -7.79 4.57
CA THR A 57 -13.87 -7.05 5.02
C THR A 57 -13.81 -6.89 6.54
N ALA A 58 -13.01 -5.96 7.04
CA ALA A 58 -13.38 -5.33 8.30
C ALA A 58 -14.73 -4.68 8.02
N THR A 59 -15.78 -5.11 8.74
CA THR A 59 -17.11 -4.51 8.68
C THR A 59 -16.92 -3.00 8.62
N ALA A 60 -17.30 -2.38 7.50
CA ALA A 60 -17.09 -0.94 7.30
C ALA A 60 -17.92 -0.21 8.36
N ALA A 61 -17.30 0.09 9.50
CA ALA A 61 -17.90 0.93 10.51
C ALA A 61 -17.95 2.35 9.93
N GLY A 62 -19.09 2.68 9.32
CA GLY A 62 -19.44 4.02 8.87
C GLY A 62 -18.76 4.46 7.59
N THR A 63 -19.37 4.18 6.44
CA THR A 63 -19.17 5.03 5.26
C THR A 63 -19.69 6.43 5.58
N PHE A 64 -18.91 7.47 5.26
CA PHE A 64 -19.29 8.90 5.39
C PHE A 64 -20.66 9.22 4.79
N VAL A 65 -21.11 8.47 3.78
CA VAL A 65 -22.45 8.63 3.19
C VAL A 65 -23.57 8.42 4.23
N SER A 66 -23.36 7.52 5.19
CA SER A 66 -24.35 7.25 6.24
C SER A 66 -24.50 8.39 7.25
N SER A 67 -23.55 9.33 7.35
CA SER A 67 -23.63 10.43 8.32
C SER A 67 -24.41 11.65 7.81
N TYR A 68 -24.68 11.74 6.51
CA TYR A 68 -25.38 12.88 5.88
C TYR A 68 -26.84 12.60 5.52
N LEU A 69 -27.29 11.35 5.62
CA LEU A 69 -28.66 10.94 5.32
C LEU A 69 -29.57 10.90 6.57
N ARG A 70 -29.31 11.79 7.56
CA ARG A 70 -30.22 12.02 8.69
C ARG A 70 -30.88 13.38 8.56
#